data_AF-A0A8C9WEW5-F1
#
_entry.id   AF-A0A8C9WEW5-F1
#
_cell.length_a   1.000
_cell.length_b   1.000
_cell.length_c   1.000
_cell.angle_alpha   90.00
_cell.angle_beta   90.00
_cell.angle_gamma   90.00
#
_symmetry.space_group_name_H-M   'P 1'
#
loop_
_entity.id
_entity.type
_entity.pdbx_description
1 polymer ?
#
loop_
_entity_poly.entity_id
_entity_poly.type
_entity_poly.pdbx_seq_one_letter_code
_entity_poly.pdbx_strand_id
1 'polypeptide(L)'
;IGTDTSNEHNLTVHWTERHTHRDCALYTGRSESWCRDSATDLELFRSELSVEKSSVLQSELQSCTQLLELEPQNKWCLLTIILLMRALDPLGYEKETLAYFQTLKEVDSMRTSYYSDLCSKFMIENTILKMEYAEVRVFSLCEKNLSTLCHLDQLLLVTHINLSSNQLLGLPPQFAMLQCLEVLQADDNAIENLEGVYHLSKLEEVSLRNNNITQLSDLKILTTCPRLARLDLRGNPITQIANIQSQLAELLPSITELLL
;
A
#
# COMPACT_ATOMS: atom_id res chain seq x y z
N ILE A 1 1.25 37.23 -36.09
CA ILE A 1 0.84 37.03 -34.67
C ILE A 1 0.33 35.61 -34.59
N GLY A 2 1.18 34.69 -34.14
CA GLY A 2 0.87 33.29 -33.94
C GLY A 2 1.79 32.81 -32.85
N THR A 3 1.31 32.87 -31.61
CA THR A 3 2.03 32.41 -30.43
C THR A 3 1.84 30.90 -30.34
N ASP A 4 2.83 30.13 -30.75
CA ASP A 4 2.95 28.71 -30.41
C ASP A 4 3.14 28.62 -28.88
N THR A 5 2.06 28.36 -28.17
CA THR A 5 2.04 28.17 -26.70
C THR A 5 1.76 26.71 -26.36
N SER A 6 2.63 25.80 -26.82
CA SER A 6 2.72 24.45 -26.26
C SER A 6 4.19 24.10 -26.05
N ASN A 7 4.85 24.81 -25.13
CA ASN A 7 6.18 24.43 -24.67
C ASN A 7 6.03 23.16 -23.81
N GLU A 8 6.24 22.00 -24.42
CA GLU A 8 6.41 20.73 -23.69
C GLU A 8 7.91 20.44 -23.52
N HIS A 9 8.28 19.94 -22.35
CA HIS A 9 9.62 19.42 -22.10
C HIS A 9 9.54 17.90 -22.04
N ASN A 10 10.16 17.22 -23.00
CA ASN A 10 10.15 15.77 -23.09
C ASN A 10 11.36 15.19 -22.35
N LEU A 11 11.11 14.25 -21.46
CA LEU A 11 12.11 13.50 -20.71
C LEU A 11 12.03 12.03 -21.09
N THR A 12 13.14 11.46 -21.55
CA THR A 12 13.27 10.03 -21.84
C THR A 12 14.30 9.42 -20.91
N VAL A 13 13.92 8.35 -20.23
CA VAL A 13 14.83 7.56 -19.38
C VAL A 13 15.12 6.24 -20.08
N HIS A 14 16.41 5.93 -20.25
CA HIS A 14 16.88 4.70 -20.87
C HIS A 14 17.52 3.77 -19.83
N TRP A 15 17.04 2.54 -19.75
CA TRP A 15 17.70 1.47 -18.99
C TRP A 15 18.54 0.62 -19.95
N THR A 16 19.85 0.87 -19.93
CA THR A 16 20.82 0.27 -20.87
C THR A 16 20.88 -1.24 -20.77
N GLU A 17 20.76 -1.81 -19.57
CA GLU A 17 20.84 -3.26 -19.35
C GLU A 17 19.67 -4.02 -19.99
N ARG A 18 18.47 -3.45 -19.93
CA ARG A 18 17.23 -4.08 -20.42
C ARG A 18 16.78 -3.58 -21.79
N HIS A 19 17.51 -2.64 -22.38
CA HIS A 19 17.15 -1.99 -23.65
C HIS A 19 15.72 -1.45 -23.67
N THR A 20 15.25 -0.95 -22.51
CA THR A 20 13.91 -0.40 -22.32
C THR A 20 14.01 1.10 -22.09
N HIS A 21 12.99 1.84 -22.48
CA HIS A 21 12.89 3.27 -22.24
C HIS A 21 11.48 3.64 -21.78
N ARG A 22 11.38 4.80 -21.13
CA ARG A 22 10.11 5.43 -20.75
C ARG A 22 10.19 6.91 -21.07
N ASP A 23 9.12 7.44 -21.64
CA ASP A 23 9.00 8.83 -22.06
C ASP A 23 7.95 9.54 -21.23
N CYS A 24 8.22 10.79 -20.85
CA CYS A 24 7.32 11.63 -20.10
C CYS A 24 7.38 13.06 -20.62
N ALA A 25 6.24 13.71 -20.84
CA ALA A 25 6.16 15.08 -21.34
C ALA A 25 5.63 16.01 -20.25
N LEU A 26 6.42 17.02 -19.85
CA LEU A 26 6.00 18.06 -18.92
C LEU A 26 5.47 19.27 -19.69
N TYR A 27 4.16 19.46 -19.64
CA TYR A 27 3.47 20.58 -20.28
C TYR A 27 3.58 21.87 -19.46
N THR A 28 3.73 23.01 -20.13
CA THR A 28 3.68 24.33 -19.47
C THR A 28 2.43 24.50 -18.62
N GLY A 29 2.62 24.96 -17.37
CA GLY A 29 1.54 25.16 -16.41
C GLY A 29 1.20 23.94 -15.56
N ARG A 30 1.77 22.76 -15.85
CA ARG A 30 1.70 21.60 -14.95
C ARG A 30 2.94 21.55 -14.05
N SER A 31 2.73 21.19 -12.79
CA SER A 31 3.81 20.96 -11.81
C SER A 31 4.43 19.58 -11.91
N GLU A 32 3.70 18.61 -12.49
CA GLU A 32 4.06 17.20 -12.52
C GLU A 32 3.65 16.56 -13.85
N SER A 33 4.41 15.55 -14.26
CA SER A 33 4.05 14.62 -15.33
C SER A 33 4.69 13.27 -15.03
N TRP A 34 4.08 12.19 -15.49
CA TRP A 34 4.56 10.83 -15.26
C TRP A 34 4.23 9.91 -16.43
N CYS A 35 5.01 8.83 -16.52
CA CYS A 35 4.71 7.66 -17.33
C CYS A 35 4.68 6.47 -16.39
N ARG A 36 3.54 5.79 -16.33
CA ARG A 36 3.33 4.62 -15.50
C ARG A 36 2.58 3.60 -16.33
N ASP A 37 3.10 2.39 -16.36
CA ASP A 37 2.33 1.24 -16.83
C ASP A 37 1.38 0.84 -15.70
N SER A 38 0.07 0.77 -15.95
CA SER A 38 -0.87 0.36 -14.90
C SER A 38 -0.69 -1.13 -14.58
N ALA A 39 -1.01 -1.53 -13.35
CA ALA A 39 -1.00 -2.94 -12.96
C ALA A 39 -1.97 -3.77 -13.82
N THR A 40 -3.01 -3.12 -14.33
CA THR A 40 -3.96 -3.71 -15.29
C THR A 40 -3.30 -3.93 -16.66
N ASP A 41 -2.62 -2.92 -17.22
CA ASP A 41 -2.00 -2.99 -18.55
C ASP A 41 -0.81 -3.96 -18.60
N LEU A 42 -0.09 -4.10 -17.48
CA LEU A 42 1.04 -5.03 -17.37
C LEU A 42 0.66 -6.44 -16.96
N GLU A 43 -0.64 -6.71 -16.74
CA GLU A 43 -1.08 -7.99 -16.16
C GLU A 43 -0.34 -8.35 -14.85
N LEU A 44 0.03 -7.33 -14.05
CA LEU A 44 1.01 -7.47 -12.97
C LEU A 44 0.53 -8.44 -11.87
N PHE A 45 -0.77 -8.40 -11.57
CA PHE A 45 -1.39 -9.22 -10.52
C PHE A 45 -2.24 -10.37 -11.07
N ARG A 46 -2.69 -10.27 -12.33
CA ARG A 46 -3.41 -11.33 -13.03
C ARG A 46 -3.17 -11.21 -14.53
N SER A 47 -3.09 -12.36 -15.20
CA SER A 47 -3.12 -12.42 -16.66
C SER A 47 -4.54 -12.29 -17.19
N GLU A 48 -4.70 -11.71 -18.38
CA GLU A 48 -5.98 -11.73 -19.08
C GLU A 48 -6.34 -13.17 -19.46
N LEU A 49 -7.58 -13.54 -19.17
CA LEU A 49 -8.09 -14.88 -19.44
C LEU A 49 -8.91 -14.86 -20.73
N SER A 50 -8.63 -15.82 -21.62
CA SER A 50 -9.51 -16.09 -22.75
C SER A 50 -10.85 -16.65 -22.25
N VAL A 51 -11.88 -16.57 -23.09
CA VAL A 51 -13.22 -17.09 -22.75
C VAL A 51 -13.16 -18.57 -22.40
N GLU A 52 -12.36 -19.35 -23.12
CA GLU A 52 -12.19 -20.79 -22.88
C GLU A 52 -11.51 -21.05 -21.53
N LYS A 53 -10.43 -20.33 -21.23
CA LYS A 53 -9.71 -20.47 -19.95
C LYS A 53 -10.59 -20.04 -18.78
N SER A 54 -11.33 -18.94 -18.93
CA SER A 54 -12.28 -18.47 -17.91
C SER A 54 -13.36 -19.53 -17.63
N SER A 55 -13.93 -20.12 -18.68
CA SER A 55 -14.92 -21.19 -18.54
C SER A 55 -14.36 -22.43 -17.83
N VAL A 56 -13.12 -22.82 -18.13
CA VAL A 56 -12.46 -23.96 -17.47
C VAL A 56 -12.24 -23.67 -15.99
N LEU A 57 -11.68 -22.50 -15.65
CA LEU A 57 -11.42 -22.12 -14.26
C LEU A 57 -12.71 -21.98 -13.44
N GLN A 58 -13.81 -21.49 -14.05
CA GLN A 58 -15.12 -21.47 -13.40
C GLN A 58 -15.64 -22.89 -13.13
N SER A 59 -15.48 -23.81 -14.06
CA SER A 59 -15.85 -25.22 -13.88
C SER A 59 -15.01 -25.88 -12.78
N GLU A 60 -13.72 -25.58 -12.70
CA GLU A 60 -12.84 -26.05 -11.63
C GLU A 60 -13.26 -25.47 -10.27
N LEU A 61 -13.61 -24.19 -10.20
CA LEU A 61 -14.10 -23.55 -8.97
C LEU A 61 -15.39 -24.23 -8.48
N GLN A 62 -16.32 -24.54 -9.38
CA GLN A 62 -17.53 -25.29 -9.05
C GLN A 62 -17.21 -26.71 -8.56
N SER A 63 -16.24 -27.38 -9.18
CA SER A 63 -15.85 -28.74 -8.79
C SER A 63 -15.17 -28.75 -7.41
N CYS A 64 -14.30 -27.77 -7.14
CA CYS A 64 -13.66 -27.62 -5.84
C CYS A 64 -14.67 -27.28 -4.74
N THR A 65 -15.65 -26.41 -5.00
CA THR A 65 -16.69 -26.11 -4.01
C THR A 65 -17.53 -27.34 -3.65
N GLN A 66 -17.88 -28.19 -4.63
CA GLN A 66 -18.53 -29.49 -4.37
C GLN A 66 -17.63 -30.45 -3.58
N LEU A 67 -16.32 -30.49 -3.87
CA LEU A 67 -15.39 -31.31 -3.11
C LEU A 67 -15.29 -30.85 -1.64
N LEU A 68 -15.33 -29.54 -1.41
CA LEU A 68 -15.29 -28.99 -0.06
C LEU A 68 -16.54 -29.36 0.76
N GLU A 69 -17.71 -29.51 0.13
CA GLU A 69 -18.91 -30.03 0.80
C GLU A 69 -18.72 -31.47 1.30
N LEU A 70 -17.94 -32.28 0.59
CA LEU A 70 -17.61 -33.65 0.98
C LEU A 70 -16.47 -33.71 2.01
N GLU A 71 -15.49 -32.81 1.89
CA GLU A 71 -14.31 -32.75 2.75
C GLU A 71 -14.06 -31.33 3.30
N PRO A 72 -14.84 -30.87 4.31
CA PRO A 72 -14.78 -29.48 4.79
C PRO A 72 -13.42 -29.05 5.38
N GLN A 73 -12.59 -30.01 5.80
CA GLN A 73 -11.27 -29.77 6.37
C GLN A 73 -10.14 -29.90 5.33
N ASN A 74 -10.46 -30.01 4.04
CA ASN A 74 -9.45 -30.09 2.99
C ASN A 74 -8.84 -28.71 2.71
N LYS A 75 -7.73 -28.43 3.40
CA LYS A 75 -6.97 -27.18 3.26
C LYS A 75 -6.49 -26.87 1.84
N TRP A 76 -6.21 -27.89 1.04
CA TRP A 76 -5.74 -27.71 -0.33
C TRP A 76 -6.89 -27.26 -1.21
N CYS A 77 -8.07 -27.85 -1.02
CA CYS A 77 -9.29 -27.42 -1.69
C CYS A 77 -9.65 -25.97 -1.36
N LEU A 78 -9.61 -25.60 -0.07
CA LEU A 78 -9.83 -24.22 0.39
C LEU A 78 -8.87 -23.22 -0.27
N LEU A 79 -7.56 -23.53 -0.26
CA LEU A 79 -6.55 -22.68 -0.89
C LEU A 79 -6.73 -22.59 -2.41
N THR A 80 -7.05 -23.70 -3.07
CA THR A 80 -7.30 -23.71 -4.52
C THR A 80 -8.52 -22.86 -4.88
N ILE A 81 -9.61 -22.92 -4.11
CA ILE A 81 -10.79 -22.06 -4.31
C ILE A 81 -10.39 -20.58 -4.24
N ILE A 82 -9.59 -20.19 -3.25
CA ILE A 82 -9.05 -18.83 -3.11
C ILE A 82 -8.25 -18.42 -4.36
N LEU A 83 -7.37 -19.28 -4.86
CA LEU A 83 -6.53 -18.99 -6.02
C LEU A 83 -7.34 -18.92 -7.33
N LEU A 84 -8.37 -19.76 -7.47
CA LEU A 84 -9.29 -19.73 -8.61
C LEU A 84 -10.12 -18.44 -8.63
N MET A 85 -10.68 -18.04 -7.48
CA MET A 85 -11.39 -16.76 -7.35
C MET A 85 -10.47 -15.58 -7.67
N ARG A 86 -9.21 -15.62 -7.20
CA ARG A 86 -8.19 -14.61 -7.53
C ARG A 86 -7.92 -14.52 -9.02
N ALA A 87 -7.79 -15.66 -9.70
CA ALA A 87 -7.53 -15.71 -11.14
C ALA A 87 -8.73 -15.23 -11.98
N LEU A 88 -9.95 -15.59 -11.57
CA LEU A 88 -11.19 -15.28 -12.29
C LEU A 88 -11.60 -13.82 -12.14
N ASP A 89 -11.84 -13.38 -10.90
CA ASP A 89 -12.31 -12.04 -10.61
C ASP A 89 -11.97 -11.64 -9.16
N PRO A 90 -10.78 -11.08 -8.91
CA PRO A 90 -10.32 -10.77 -7.57
C PRO A 90 -11.11 -9.66 -6.88
N LEU A 91 -11.76 -8.78 -7.65
CA LEU A 91 -12.60 -7.70 -7.12
C LEU A 91 -14.02 -8.20 -6.86
N GLY A 92 -14.57 -9.02 -7.76
CA GLY A 92 -15.89 -9.64 -7.60
C GLY A 92 -15.97 -10.61 -6.43
N TYR A 93 -14.92 -11.40 -6.20
CA TYR A 93 -14.86 -12.41 -5.12
C TYR A 93 -14.15 -11.94 -3.84
N GLU A 94 -13.99 -10.63 -3.62
CA GLU A 94 -13.22 -10.13 -2.48
C GLU A 94 -13.79 -10.64 -1.14
N LYS A 95 -15.12 -10.57 -0.95
CA LYS A 95 -15.76 -10.96 0.32
C LYS A 95 -15.67 -12.45 0.56
N GLU A 96 -15.94 -13.25 -0.47
CA GLU A 96 -15.84 -14.71 -0.45
C GLU A 96 -14.41 -15.13 -0.13
N THR A 97 -13.43 -14.52 -0.81
CA THR A 97 -12.00 -14.78 -0.59
C THR A 97 -11.61 -14.57 0.87
N LEU A 98 -12.07 -13.49 1.50
CA LEU A 98 -11.82 -13.24 2.92
C LEU A 98 -12.46 -14.28 3.82
N ALA A 99 -13.69 -14.72 3.53
CA ALA A 99 -14.34 -15.78 4.30
C ALA A 99 -13.57 -17.11 4.20
N TYR A 100 -13.15 -17.50 2.99
CA TYR A 100 -12.34 -18.70 2.79
C TYR A 100 -10.97 -18.63 3.49
N PHE A 101 -10.34 -17.46 3.54
CA PHE A 101 -9.11 -17.28 4.31
C PHE A 101 -9.33 -17.51 5.82
N GLN A 102 -10.46 -17.09 6.39
CA GLN A 102 -10.76 -17.35 7.80
C GLN A 102 -10.93 -18.85 8.05
N THR A 103 -11.72 -19.54 7.23
CA THR A 103 -11.87 -21.00 7.33
C THR A 103 -10.54 -21.73 7.15
N LEU A 104 -9.70 -21.30 6.22
CA LEU A 104 -8.38 -21.90 5.99
C LEU A 104 -7.44 -21.75 7.19
N LYS A 105 -7.49 -20.60 7.88
CA LYS A 105 -6.70 -20.37 9.12
C LYS A 105 -7.16 -21.28 10.26
N GLU A 106 -8.46 -21.56 10.36
CA GLU A 106 -9.01 -22.50 11.34
C GLU A 106 -8.58 -23.95 11.05
N VAL A 107 -8.61 -24.35 9.77
CA VAL A 107 -8.28 -25.72 9.32
C VAL A 107 -6.78 -26.01 9.36
N ASP A 108 -5.92 -25.04 9.02
CA ASP A 108 -4.45 -25.20 9.02
C ASP A 108 -3.76 -24.13 9.87
N SER A 109 -3.97 -24.23 11.19
CA SER A 109 -3.48 -23.28 12.21
C SER A 109 -1.96 -23.10 12.23
N MET A 110 -1.19 -24.08 11.74
CA MET A 110 0.27 -23.98 11.67
C MET A 110 0.76 -22.97 10.62
N ARG A 111 -0.10 -22.56 9.66
CA ARG A 111 0.24 -21.58 8.59
C ARG A 111 -0.57 -20.29 8.69
N THR A 112 -1.19 -20.00 9.84
CA THR A 112 -2.01 -18.79 10.03
C THR A 112 -1.30 -17.51 9.61
N SER A 113 -0.02 -17.33 9.98
CA SER A 113 0.76 -16.15 9.60
C SER A 113 0.95 -16.05 8.08
N TYR A 114 1.28 -17.17 7.42
CA TYR A 114 1.41 -17.21 5.96
C TYR A 114 0.09 -16.83 5.26
N TYR A 115 -1.04 -17.31 5.75
CA TYR A 115 -2.35 -16.95 5.19
C TYR A 115 -2.72 -15.49 5.46
N SER A 116 -2.34 -14.93 6.61
CA SER A 116 -2.51 -13.49 6.88
C SER A 116 -1.68 -12.63 5.93
N ASP A 117 -0.44 -13.03 5.65
CA ASP A 117 0.43 -12.32 4.70
C ASP A 117 -0.11 -12.41 3.27
N LEU A 118 -0.56 -13.58 2.84
CA LEU A 118 -1.17 -13.78 1.52
C LEU A 118 -2.48 -12.99 1.37
N CYS A 119 -3.30 -12.96 2.42
CA CYS A 119 -4.53 -12.17 2.46
C CYS A 119 -4.22 -10.67 2.37
N SER A 120 -3.22 -10.19 3.13
CA SER A 120 -2.75 -8.79 3.08
C SER A 120 -2.29 -8.42 1.66
N LYS A 121 -1.52 -9.32 1.02
CA LYS A 121 -1.10 -9.16 -0.38
C LYS A 121 -2.30 -8.99 -1.31
N PHE A 122 -3.30 -9.86 -1.24
CA PHE A 122 -4.47 -9.76 -2.11
C PHE A 122 -5.28 -8.48 -1.89
N MET A 123 -5.40 -8.03 -0.64
CA MET A 123 -6.07 -6.76 -0.32
C MET A 123 -5.33 -5.56 -0.90
N ILE A 124 -4.00 -5.54 -0.80
CA ILE A 124 -3.16 -4.49 -1.38
C ILE A 124 -3.34 -4.46 -2.90
N GLU A 125 -3.19 -5.60 -3.56
CA GLU A 125 -3.35 -5.71 -5.02
C GLU A 125 -4.75 -5.26 -5.46
N ASN A 126 -5.80 -5.67 -4.75
CA ASN A 126 -7.18 -5.22 -5.02
C ASN A 126 -7.34 -3.70 -4.88
N THR A 127 -6.70 -3.12 -3.88
CA THR A 127 -6.78 -1.68 -3.63
C THR A 127 -6.01 -0.89 -4.70
N ILE A 128 -4.88 -1.42 -5.18
CA ILE A 128 -4.16 -0.85 -6.32
C ILE A 128 -5.06 -0.86 -7.56
N LEU A 129 -5.73 -1.98 -7.87
CA LEU A 129 -6.64 -2.07 -9.01
C LEU A 129 -7.82 -1.08 -8.90
N LYS A 130 -8.41 -0.95 -7.71
CA LYS A 130 -9.50 0.02 -7.45
C LYS A 130 -9.04 1.46 -7.63
N MET A 131 -7.84 1.77 -7.14
CA MET A 131 -7.22 3.10 -7.27
C MET A 131 -6.95 3.45 -8.73
N GLU A 132 -6.40 2.51 -9.50
CA GLU A 132 -6.15 2.67 -10.94
C GLU A 132 -7.46 2.87 -11.72
N TYR A 133 -8.48 2.04 -11.46
CA TYR A 133 -9.79 2.17 -12.11
C TYR A 133 -10.48 3.50 -11.81
N ALA A 134 -10.32 4.04 -10.59
CA ALA A 134 -10.89 5.32 -10.19
C ALA A 134 -10.03 6.53 -10.61
N GLU A 135 -8.84 6.30 -11.19
CA GLU A 135 -7.85 7.33 -11.55
C GLU A 135 -7.50 8.28 -10.38
N VAL A 136 -7.50 7.76 -9.15
CA VAL A 136 -7.18 8.53 -7.94
C VAL A 136 -5.76 8.24 -7.46
N ARG A 137 -5.18 9.20 -6.72
CA ARG A 137 -3.85 9.06 -6.09
C ARG A 137 -3.97 8.83 -4.57
N VAL A 138 -5.12 8.32 -4.15
CA VAL A 138 -5.45 8.03 -2.75
C VAL A 138 -5.52 6.53 -2.56
N PHE A 139 -4.76 6.03 -1.59
CA PHE A 139 -4.65 4.61 -1.31
C PHE A 139 -5.02 4.33 0.15
N SER A 140 -6.12 3.61 0.37
CA SER A 140 -6.66 3.36 1.71
C SER A 140 -6.82 1.86 1.96
N LEU A 141 -6.20 1.40 3.04
CA LEU A 141 -6.31 0.05 3.59
C LEU A 141 -6.70 0.08 5.07
N CYS A 142 -7.56 1.02 5.44
CA CYS A 142 -8.08 1.12 6.80
C CYS A 142 -8.85 -0.17 7.19
N GLU A 143 -8.63 -0.66 8.40
CA GLU A 143 -9.34 -1.82 8.98
C GLU A 143 -9.21 -3.11 8.15
N LYS A 144 -7.99 -3.43 7.71
CA LYS A 144 -7.71 -4.60 6.86
C LYS A 144 -6.94 -5.73 7.55
N ASN A 145 -6.61 -5.58 8.83
CA ASN A 145 -5.78 -6.54 9.58
C ASN A 145 -4.49 -6.90 8.83
N LEU A 146 -3.84 -5.91 8.23
CA LEU A 146 -2.62 -6.12 7.48
C LEU A 146 -1.49 -6.59 8.40
N SER A 147 -0.82 -7.67 8.00
CA SER A 147 0.41 -8.15 8.64
C SER A 147 1.68 -7.73 7.89
N THR A 148 1.55 -7.40 6.61
CA THR A 148 2.68 -7.00 5.75
C THR A 148 2.26 -5.98 4.70
N LEU A 149 3.22 -5.20 4.22
CA LEU A 149 3.07 -4.27 3.10
C LEU A 149 3.93 -4.76 1.93
N CYS A 150 3.30 -4.95 0.77
CA CYS A 150 3.95 -5.38 -0.47
C CYS A 150 3.56 -4.46 -1.63
N HIS A 151 4.21 -4.63 -2.79
CA HIS A 151 3.92 -3.87 -4.02
C HIS A 151 3.99 -2.35 -3.86
N LEU A 152 4.80 -1.86 -2.90
CA LEU A 152 5.00 -0.43 -2.65
C LEU A 152 5.66 0.29 -3.83
N ASP A 153 6.36 -0.44 -4.69
CA ASP A 153 6.90 0.03 -5.96
C ASP A 153 5.81 0.56 -6.92
N GLN A 154 4.59 0.04 -6.80
CA GLN A 154 3.43 0.49 -7.60
C GLN A 154 2.78 1.75 -7.03
N LEU A 155 3.23 2.26 -5.88
CA LEU A 155 2.62 3.39 -5.19
C LEU A 155 3.41 4.70 -5.33
N LEU A 156 4.38 4.76 -6.25
CA LEU A 156 5.24 5.94 -6.49
C LEU A 156 4.46 7.26 -6.60
N LEU A 157 3.31 7.23 -7.27
CA LEU A 157 2.49 8.39 -7.56
C LEU A 157 1.45 8.70 -6.48
N VAL A 158 1.27 7.86 -5.47
CA VAL A 158 0.25 8.06 -4.42
C VAL A 158 0.58 9.30 -3.60
N THR A 159 -0.42 10.14 -3.33
CA THR A 159 -0.28 11.35 -2.51
C THR A 159 -0.84 11.17 -1.12
N HIS A 160 -1.87 10.34 -0.95
CA HIS A 160 -2.50 10.11 0.36
C HIS A 160 -2.55 8.62 0.65
N ILE A 161 -2.04 8.23 1.81
CA ILE A 161 -2.12 6.86 2.32
C ILE A 161 -2.83 6.82 3.66
N ASN A 162 -3.78 5.91 3.78
CA ASN A 162 -4.39 5.55 5.05
C ASN A 162 -4.18 4.05 5.35
N LEU A 163 -3.38 3.76 6.37
CA LEU A 163 -3.08 2.43 6.92
C LEU A 163 -3.65 2.26 8.33
N SER A 164 -4.60 3.10 8.73
CA SER A 164 -5.10 3.13 10.10
C SER A 164 -5.83 1.85 10.48
N SER A 165 -5.89 1.55 11.78
CA SER A 165 -6.59 0.37 12.31
C SER A 165 -6.07 -0.95 11.73
N ASN A 166 -4.75 -1.13 11.74
CA ASN A 166 -4.08 -2.37 11.35
C ASN A 166 -3.15 -2.85 12.48
N GLN A 167 -2.30 -3.84 12.22
CA GLN A 167 -1.37 -4.42 13.20
C GLN A 167 0.09 -4.21 12.80
N LEU A 168 0.39 -3.08 12.16
CA LEU A 168 1.73 -2.78 11.66
C LEU A 168 2.67 -2.45 12.83
N LEU A 169 3.83 -3.11 12.87
CA LEU A 169 4.91 -2.84 13.82
C LEU A 169 5.87 -1.74 13.31
N GLY A 170 5.90 -1.51 12.01
CA GLY A 170 6.74 -0.51 11.39
C GLY A 170 6.48 -0.39 9.90
N LEU A 171 7.10 0.62 9.30
CA LEU A 171 7.05 0.84 7.86
C LEU A 171 8.33 0.26 7.22
N PRO A 172 8.21 -0.65 6.25
CA PRO A 172 9.37 -1.29 5.65
C PRO A 172 10.21 -0.29 4.84
N PRO A 173 11.51 -0.51 4.63
CA PRO A 173 12.38 0.40 3.88
C PRO A 173 11.87 0.74 2.46
N GLN A 174 11.15 -0.19 1.83
CA GLN A 174 10.54 0.00 0.51
C GLN A 174 9.45 1.10 0.50
N PHE A 175 8.96 1.52 1.67
CA PHE A 175 8.02 2.64 1.79
C PHE A 175 8.65 3.97 1.34
N ALA A 176 9.99 4.07 1.32
CA ALA A 176 10.70 5.21 0.78
C ALA A 176 10.51 5.40 -0.75
N MET A 177 9.91 4.43 -1.45
CA MET A 177 9.59 4.56 -2.89
C MET A 177 8.46 5.54 -3.18
N LEU A 178 7.67 5.93 -2.17
CA LEU A 178 6.46 6.75 -2.33
C LEU A 178 6.80 8.24 -2.44
N GLN A 179 7.54 8.61 -3.48
CA GLN A 179 8.12 9.96 -3.63
C GLN A 179 7.10 11.08 -3.85
N CYS A 180 5.84 10.74 -4.11
CA CYS A 180 4.75 11.70 -4.19
C CYS A 180 3.88 11.78 -2.92
N LEU A 181 4.20 11.04 -1.85
CA LEU A 181 3.37 11.00 -0.65
C LEU A 181 3.38 12.35 0.06
N GLU A 182 2.20 12.88 0.33
CA GLU A 182 1.95 14.14 1.04
C GLU A 182 1.35 13.88 2.42
N VAL A 183 0.44 12.90 2.51
CA VAL A 183 -0.29 12.58 3.75
C VAL A 183 -0.17 11.11 4.08
N LEU A 184 0.32 10.80 5.28
CA LEU A 184 0.37 9.47 5.85
C LEU A 184 -0.50 9.40 7.11
N GLN A 185 -1.58 8.63 7.06
CA GLN A 185 -2.37 8.25 8.22
C GLN A 185 -2.07 6.80 8.58
N ALA A 186 -1.50 6.58 9.77
CA ALA A 186 -1.17 5.25 10.28
C ALA A 186 -1.62 5.10 11.74
N ASP A 187 -2.80 5.65 12.04
CA ASP A 187 -3.37 5.64 13.38
C ASP A 187 -3.75 4.21 13.82
N ASP A 188 -3.87 3.98 15.12
CA ASP A 188 -4.38 2.73 15.70
C ASP A 188 -3.63 1.50 15.13
N ASN A 189 -2.31 1.53 15.23
CA ASN A 189 -1.39 0.44 14.87
C ASN A 189 -0.45 0.15 16.06
N ALA A 190 0.60 -0.65 15.84
CA ALA A 190 1.62 -0.96 16.84
C ALA A 190 3.00 -0.43 16.40
N ILE A 191 3.03 0.69 15.67
CA ILE A 191 4.26 1.19 15.04
C ILE A 191 5.23 1.65 16.11
N GLU A 192 6.43 1.07 16.06
CA GLU A 192 7.59 1.43 16.86
C GLU A 192 8.77 1.89 15.98
N ASN A 193 8.77 1.51 14.69
CA ASN A 193 9.82 1.87 13.73
C ASN A 193 9.27 2.62 12.50
N LEU A 194 9.81 3.81 12.24
CA LEU A 194 9.47 4.68 11.11
C LEU A 194 10.54 4.71 10.00
N GLU A 195 11.54 3.83 10.00
CA GLU A 195 12.63 3.83 9.01
C GLU A 195 12.16 3.90 7.54
N GLY A 196 10.99 3.33 7.23
CA GLY A 196 10.38 3.38 5.90
C GLY A 196 10.04 4.79 5.39
N VAL A 197 9.89 5.81 6.24
CA VAL A 197 9.59 7.19 5.80
C VAL A 197 10.83 7.99 5.41
N TYR A 198 11.99 7.33 5.31
CA TYR A 198 13.24 7.97 4.93
C TYR A 198 13.13 8.72 3.59
N HIS A 199 13.46 10.01 3.62
CA HIS A 199 13.61 10.85 2.44
C HIS A 199 12.33 11.02 1.59
N LEU A 200 11.15 10.99 2.22
CA LEU A 200 9.89 11.33 1.57
C LEU A 200 9.79 12.85 1.36
N SER A 201 10.27 13.31 0.21
CA SER A 201 10.50 14.73 -0.09
C SER A 201 9.23 15.60 -0.14
N LYS A 202 8.06 14.98 -0.35
CA LYS A 202 6.76 15.65 -0.40
C LYS A 202 5.89 15.46 0.83
N LEU A 203 6.35 14.69 1.83
CA LEU A 203 5.53 14.39 3.00
C LEU A 203 5.31 15.65 3.84
N GLU A 204 4.05 16.01 4.03
CA GLU A 204 3.60 17.22 4.73
C GLU A 204 2.91 16.88 6.05
N GLU A 205 2.17 15.78 6.10
CA GLU A 205 1.40 15.34 7.26
C GLU A 205 1.65 13.88 7.60
N VAL A 206 1.91 13.63 8.89
CA VAL A 206 2.01 12.29 9.47
C VAL A 206 1.11 12.21 10.70
N SER A 207 0.14 11.31 10.66
CA SER A 207 -0.66 10.92 11.82
C SER A 207 -0.26 9.52 12.27
N LEU A 208 0.21 9.44 13.52
CA LEU A 208 0.65 8.21 14.19
C LEU A 208 -0.12 8.01 15.49
N ARG A 209 -1.37 8.46 15.56
CA ARG A 209 -2.17 8.40 16.79
C ARG A 209 -2.29 6.94 17.28
N ASN A 210 -2.24 6.74 18.60
CA ASN A 210 -2.40 5.42 19.22
C ASN A 210 -1.44 4.36 18.63
N ASN A 211 -0.14 4.65 18.62
CA ASN A 211 0.93 3.72 18.26
C ASN A 211 1.86 3.44 19.45
N ASN A 212 2.99 2.79 19.22
CA ASN A 212 3.97 2.41 20.24
C ASN A 212 5.27 3.22 20.13
N ILE A 213 5.19 4.51 19.78
CA ILE A 213 6.38 5.38 19.75
C ILE A 213 6.76 5.72 21.19
N THR A 214 7.98 5.33 21.60
CA THR A 214 8.40 5.42 23.01
C THR A 214 9.52 6.43 23.23
N GLN A 215 10.35 6.73 22.23
CA GLN A 215 11.54 7.56 22.40
C GLN A 215 11.73 8.55 21.24
N LEU A 216 12.47 9.62 21.49
CA LEU A 216 12.82 10.63 20.48
C LEU A 216 13.63 10.04 19.31
N SER A 217 14.43 9.01 19.56
CA SER A 217 15.20 8.32 18.52
C SER A 217 14.32 7.77 17.40
N ASP A 218 13.12 7.31 17.76
CA ASP A 218 12.17 6.68 16.84
C ASP A 218 11.65 7.69 15.81
N LEU A 219 11.63 8.97 16.18
CA LEU A 219 11.16 10.09 15.35
C LEU A 219 12.28 10.80 14.58
N LYS A 220 13.55 10.48 14.87
CA LYS A 220 14.71 11.15 14.24
C LYS A 220 14.68 11.04 12.72
N ILE A 221 14.12 9.96 12.18
CA ILE A 221 14.01 9.74 10.74
C ILE A 221 13.16 10.81 10.03
N LEU A 222 12.19 11.40 10.74
CA LEU A 222 11.32 12.45 10.21
C LEU A 222 12.10 13.73 9.86
N THR A 223 13.29 13.93 10.42
CA THR A 223 14.19 15.04 10.04
C THR A 223 14.63 14.98 8.58
N THR A 224 14.49 13.82 7.94
CA THR A 224 14.79 13.61 6.51
C THR A 224 13.65 13.99 5.58
N CYS A 225 12.48 14.37 6.12
CA CYS A 225 11.30 14.81 5.37
C CYS A 225 11.23 16.34 5.39
N PRO A 226 11.77 17.04 4.37
CA PRO A 226 11.97 18.49 4.42
C PRO A 226 10.69 19.33 4.41
N ARG A 227 9.55 18.73 4.02
CA ARG A 227 8.24 19.41 3.95
C ARG A 227 7.32 19.07 5.11
N LEU A 228 7.75 18.22 6.04
CA LEU A 228 6.89 17.77 7.12
C LEU A 228 6.54 18.97 8.01
N ALA A 229 5.24 19.24 8.13
CA ALA A 229 4.69 20.40 8.81
C ALA A 229 3.66 20.01 9.88
N ARG A 230 2.95 18.88 9.69
CA ARG A 230 1.93 18.39 10.62
C ARG A 230 2.31 17.03 11.17
N LEU A 231 2.33 16.89 12.49
CA LEU A 231 2.64 15.64 13.19
C LEU A 231 1.67 15.40 14.34
N ASP A 232 0.95 14.28 14.30
CA ASP A 232 0.08 13.82 15.38
C ASP A 232 0.64 12.57 16.05
N LEU A 233 0.97 12.69 17.33
CA LEU A 233 1.50 11.62 18.18
C LEU A 233 0.56 11.25 19.34
N ARG A 234 -0.66 11.78 19.36
CA ARG A 234 -1.61 11.55 20.47
C ARG A 234 -1.75 10.06 20.79
N GLY A 235 -1.76 9.71 22.07
CA GLY A 235 -1.91 8.32 22.49
C GLY A 235 -0.66 7.44 22.32
N ASN A 236 0.50 8.01 21.99
CA ASN A 236 1.78 7.30 22.07
C ASN A 236 2.45 7.46 23.44
N PRO A 237 3.21 6.46 23.93
CA PRO A 237 3.96 6.56 25.19
C PRO A 237 4.90 7.79 25.28
N ILE A 238 5.48 8.21 24.15
CA ILE A 238 6.37 9.38 24.08
C ILE A 238 5.72 10.67 24.59
N THR A 239 4.38 10.80 24.50
CA THR A 239 3.67 12.02 24.91
C THR A 239 3.63 12.21 26.43
N GLN A 240 3.98 11.18 27.19
CA GLN A 240 4.10 11.23 28.65
C GLN A 240 5.49 11.68 29.14
N ILE A 241 6.46 11.84 28.24
CA ILE A 241 7.83 12.24 28.60
C ILE A 241 7.85 13.73 28.96
N ALA A 242 8.48 14.07 30.08
CA ALA A 242 8.66 15.46 30.50
C ALA A 242 9.47 16.24 29.48
N ASN A 243 9.04 17.47 29.17
CA ASN A 243 9.68 18.37 28.19
C ASN A 243 9.72 17.83 26.74
N ILE A 244 8.89 16.84 26.40
CA ILE A 244 8.89 16.26 25.04
C ILE A 244 8.58 17.30 23.97
N GLN A 245 7.68 18.25 24.24
CA GLN A 245 7.31 19.29 23.29
C GLN A 245 8.52 20.16 22.88
N SER A 246 9.35 20.58 23.84
CA SER A 246 10.58 21.34 23.54
C SER A 246 11.61 20.49 22.80
N GLN A 247 11.78 19.23 23.19
CA GLN A 247 12.72 18.32 22.54
C GLN A 247 12.32 18.01 21.08
N LEU A 248 11.02 17.88 20.81
CA LEU A 248 10.50 17.71 19.46
C LEU A 248 10.64 18.98 18.63
N ALA A 249 10.43 20.16 19.22
CA ALA A 249 10.67 21.42 18.52
C ALA A 249 12.14 21.62 18.14
N GLU A 250 13.08 21.16 18.96
CA GLU A 250 14.52 21.16 18.63
C GLU A 250 14.86 20.13 17.54
N LEU A 251 14.26 18.92 17.60
CA LEU A 251 14.51 17.85 16.64
C LEU A 251 13.89 18.14 15.27
N LEU A 252 12.66 18.64 15.26
CA LEU A 252 11.80 18.84 14.08
C LEU A 252 11.32 20.30 14.01
N PRO A 253 12.23 21.26 13.75
CA PRO A 253 11.88 22.69 13.75
C PRO A 253 10.96 23.12 12.60
N SER A 254 10.76 22.26 11.59
CA SER A 254 9.85 22.52 10.46
C SER A 254 8.37 22.31 10.79
N ILE A 255 8.07 21.64 11.91
CA ILE A 255 6.69 21.32 12.32
C ILE A 255 5.96 22.59 12.76
N THR A 256 4.84 22.89 12.10
CA THR A 256 3.95 24.00 12.43
C THR A 256 2.75 23.56 13.26
N GLU A 257 2.31 22.31 13.12
CA GLU A 257 1.23 21.71 13.87
C GLU A 257 1.68 20.41 14.52
N LEU A 258 1.80 20.42 15.85
CA LEU A 258 2.18 19.26 16.66
C LEU A 258 1.06 18.93 17.63
N LEU A 259 0.57 17.69 17.58
CA LEU A 259 -0.45 17.16 18.49
C LEU A 259 0.16 16.04 19.35
N LEU A 260 0.02 16.14 20.67
CA LEU A 260 0.57 15.23 21.69
C LEU A 260 -0.52 14.70 22.61
#